data_AF-A0A235BSA1-F1
#
_entry.id   AF-A0A235BSA1-F1
#
_cell.length_a   1.000
_cell.length_b   1.000
_cell.length_c   1.000
_cell.angle_alpha   90.00
_cell.angle_beta   90.00
_cell.angle_gamma   90.00
#
_symmetry.space_group_name_H-M   'P 1'
#
loop_
_entity.id
_entity.type
_entity.pdbx_description
1 polymer ?
#
loop_
_entity_poly.entity_id
_entity_poly.type
_entity_poly.pdbx_seq_one_letter_code
_entity_poly.pdbx_strand_id
1 'polypeptide(L)'
;LKEEFGIETRVMNLHTLKPLNPKPLVKAALETGIIITAEEHQVGGLAGWVSQALHNAPELYHKPLPFGSIGVRDRFGESGQPWELMWEFEVSGEHIAQKAKELYDLAKRTKPKTRKTTKKKAALKTTRKKTTKKKVTRKKKIQKGK
;
A
#
# COMPACT_ATOMS: atom_id res chain seq x y z
N LEU A 1 17.92 -12.22 -2.05
CA LEU A 1 17.13 -11.12 -1.45
C LEU A 1 17.86 -10.41 -0.30
N LYS A 2 18.16 -11.10 0.82
CA LYS A 2 18.81 -10.47 1.99
C LYS A 2 20.24 -10.00 1.71
N GLU A 3 21.10 -10.88 1.21
CA GLU A 3 22.52 -10.57 1.00
C GLU A 3 22.73 -9.50 -0.09
N GLU A 4 22.10 -9.69 -1.25
CA GLU A 4 22.28 -8.78 -2.40
C GLU A 4 21.48 -7.47 -2.30
N PHE A 5 20.28 -7.50 -1.72
CA PHE A 5 19.36 -6.36 -1.74
C PHE A 5 18.99 -5.82 -0.36
N GLY A 6 19.46 -6.44 0.74
CA GLY A 6 19.10 -6.04 2.10
C GLY A 6 17.61 -6.21 2.42
N ILE A 7 16.91 -7.10 1.72
CA ILE A 7 15.47 -7.32 1.89
C ILE A 7 15.24 -8.51 2.82
N GLU A 8 14.71 -8.23 4.01
CA GLU A 8 14.24 -9.27 4.94
C GLU A 8 12.89 -9.84 4.47
N THR A 9 12.73 -11.15 4.60
CA THR A 9 11.55 -11.87 4.14
C THR A 9 11.09 -12.88 5.18
N ARG A 10 9.78 -13.11 5.25
CA ARG A 10 9.20 -14.24 5.97
C ARG A 10 8.77 -15.31 4.97
N VAL A 11 9.19 -16.54 5.21
CA VAL A 11 8.71 -17.71 4.46
C VAL A 11 7.65 -18.42 5.30
N MET A 12 6.52 -18.74 4.69
CA MET A 12 5.41 -19.44 5.34
C MET A 12 5.01 -20.65 4.50
N ASN A 13 4.90 -21.80 5.15
CA ASN A 13 4.35 -23.00 4.52
C ASN A 13 2.84 -23.09 4.78
N LEU A 14 2.03 -23.01 3.72
CA LEU A 14 0.57 -23.14 3.75
C LEU A 14 0.13 -24.55 3.31
N HIS A 15 0.58 -25.57 4.04
CA HIS A 15 0.32 -26.98 3.73
C HIS A 15 -1.16 -27.39 3.74
N THR A 16 -2.01 -26.68 4.50
CA THR A 16 -3.47 -26.93 4.54
C THR A 16 -4.21 -25.78 3.86
N LEU A 17 -4.56 -25.99 2.60
CA LEU A 17 -5.38 -25.05 1.81
C LEU A 17 -6.87 -25.11 2.17
N LYS A 18 -7.37 -26.29 2.57
CA LYS A 18 -8.77 -26.49 2.92
C LYS A 18 -8.89 -27.36 4.18
N PRO A 19 -9.44 -26.83 5.29
CA PRO A 19 -9.80 -25.42 5.49
C PRO A 19 -8.57 -24.52 5.69
N LEU A 20 -8.51 -23.38 5.01
CA LEU A 20 -7.44 -22.39 5.21
C LEU A 20 -7.61 -21.69 6.56
N ASN A 21 -6.53 -21.57 7.33
CA ASN A 21 -6.50 -20.72 8.53
C ASN A 21 -5.92 -19.33 8.18
N PRO A 22 -6.74 -18.27 8.09
CA PRO A 22 -6.29 -16.96 7.61
C PRO A 22 -5.52 -16.15 8.66
N LYS A 23 -5.66 -16.43 9.96
CA LYS A 23 -5.07 -15.63 11.04
C LYS A 23 -3.56 -15.42 10.91
N PRO A 24 -2.71 -16.47 10.76
CA PRO A 24 -1.27 -16.27 10.61
C PRO A 24 -0.91 -15.54 9.32
N LEU A 25 -1.67 -15.75 8.24
CA LEU A 25 -1.47 -15.07 6.96
C LEU A 25 -1.75 -13.57 7.06
N VAL A 26 -2.87 -13.17 7.67
CA VAL A 26 -3.23 -11.76 7.88
C VAL A 26 -2.20 -11.07 8.76
N LYS A 27 -1.76 -11.73 9.84
CA LYS A 27 -0.67 -11.21 10.69
C LYS A 27 0.61 -10.98 9.89
N ALA A 28 1.00 -11.93 9.05
CA ALA A 28 2.18 -11.77 8.21
C ALA A 28 2.03 -10.62 7.21
N ALA A 29 0.87 -10.49 6.54
CA ALA A 29 0.60 -9.39 5.64
C ALA A 29 0.71 -8.02 6.32
N LEU A 30 0.23 -7.89 7.56
CA LEU A 30 0.34 -6.66 8.36
C LEU A 30 1.79 -6.31 8.70
N GLU A 31 2.62 -7.31 8.99
CA GLU A 31 4.01 -7.14 9.43
C GLU A 31 4.98 -6.95 8.25
N THR A 32 4.76 -7.64 7.12
CA THR A 32 5.65 -7.58 5.95
C THR A 32 5.22 -6.54 4.91
N GLY A 33 3.91 -6.29 4.78
CA GLY A 33 3.35 -5.31 3.84
C GLY A 33 3.46 -5.69 2.35
N ILE A 34 4.00 -6.86 2.02
CA ILE A 34 4.08 -7.41 0.66
C ILE A 34 3.84 -8.92 0.80
N ILE A 35 3.00 -9.48 -0.08
CA ILE A 35 2.74 -10.91 -0.15
C ILE A 35 3.12 -11.45 -1.52
N ILE A 36 3.79 -12.59 -1.53
CA ILE A 36 4.01 -13.41 -2.72
C ILE A 36 3.59 -14.85 -2.40
N THR A 37 2.87 -15.48 -3.31
CA THR A 37 2.60 -16.93 -3.24
C THR A 37 3.46 -17.66 -4.27
N ALA A 38 3.89 -18.87 -3.94
CA ALA A 38 4.57 -19.77 -4.86
C ALA A 38 3.87 -21.12 -4.80
N GLU A 39 3.44 -21.64 -5.95
CA GLU A 39 2.77 -22.93 -6.08
C GLU A 39 3.31 -23.68 -7.30
N GLU A 40 3.62 -24.97 -7.14
CA GLU A 40 3.87 -25.89 -8.26
C GLU A 40 2.52 -26.40 -8.81
N HIS A 41 1.70 -25.45 -9.24
CA HIS A 41 0.36 -25.65 -9.78
C HIS A 41 0.05 -24.48 -10.72
N GLN A 42 -1.05 -24.55 -11.47
CA GLN A 42 -1.54 -23.37 -12.19
C GLN A 42 -1.70 -22.18 -11.24
N VAL A 43 -1.21 -21.02 -11.66
CA VAL A 43 -1.39 -19.78 -10.89
C VAL A 43 -2.88 -19.56 -10.63
N GLY A 44 -3.25 -19.45 -9.36
CA GLY A 44 -4.63 -19.19 -8.96
C GLY A 44 -5.19 -20.23 -7.98
N GLY A 45 -4.53 -21.37 -7.82
CA GLY A 45 -4.84 -22.33 -6.76
C GLY A 45 -4.59 -21.72 -5.38
N LEU A 46 -3.34 -21.77 -4.92
CA LEU A 46 -2.91 -21.12 -3.67
C LEU A 46 -3.13 -19.61 -3.73
N ALA A 47 -2.78 -18.96 -4.84
CA ALA A 47 -2.92 -17.51 -4.98
C ALA A 47 -4.37 -17.04 -4.78
N GLY A 48 -5.35 -17.79 -5.29
CA GLY A 48 -6.77 -17.48 -5.14
C GLY A 48 -7.25 -17.59 -3.69
N TRP A 49 -6.90 -18.69 -3.01
CA TRP A 49 -7.23 -18.89 -1.59
C TRP A 49 -6.62 -17.82 -0.69
N VAL A 50 -5.35 -17.50 -0.90
CA VAL A 50 -4.65 -16.46 -0.14
C VAL A 50 -5.25 -15.08 -0.42
N SER A 51 -5.51 -14.74 -1.67
CA SER A 51 -6.14 -13.47 -2.05
C SER A 51 -7.51 -13.30 -1.39
N GLN A 52 -8.35 -14.34 -1.42
CA GLN A 52 -9.66 -14.32 -0.76
C GLN A 52 -9.52 -14.12 0.76
N ALA A 53 -8.60 -14.83 1.41
CA ALA A 53 -8.36 -14.68 2.84
C ALA A 53 -7.89 -13.28 3.23
N LEU A 54 -6.98 -12.68 2.44
CA LEU A 54 -6.49 -11.32 2.67
C LEU A 54 -7.59 -10.28 2.39
N HIS A 55 -8.37 -10.45 1.33
CA HIS A 55 -9.46 -9.55 0.97
C HIS A 55 -10.56 -9.50 2.04
N ASN A 56 -10.85 -10.63 2.68
CA ASN A 56 -11.87 -10.73 3.72
C ASN A 56 -11.41 -10.24 5.11
N ALA A 57 -10.16 -9.77 5.26
CA ALA A 57 -9.61 -9.33 6.54
C ALA A 57 -9.77 -7.81 6.72
N PRO A 58 -10.64 -7.34 7.64
CA PRO A 58 -10.88 -5.91 7.85
C PRO A 58 -9.65 -5.12 8.24
N GLU A 59 -8.66 -5.76 8.88
CA GLU A 59 -7.39 -5.15 9.29
C GLU A 59 -6.56 -4.63 8.09
N LEU A 60 -6.87 -5.08 6.88
CA LEU A 60 -6.17 -4.74 5.64
C LEU A 60 -6.88 -3.69 4.78
N TYR A 61 -8.14 -3.32 5.04
CA TYR A 61 -8.99 -2.52 4.12
C TYR A 61 -8.43 -1.16 3.70
N HIS A 62 -7.51 -0.58 4.47
CA HIS A 62 -6.91 0.73 4.18
C HIS A 62 -5.39 0.68 4.00
N LYS A 63 -4.84 -0.52 3.79
CA LYS A 63 -3.40 -0.72 3.63
C LYS A 63 -3.10 -1.11 2.18
N PRO A 64 -2.19 -0.41 1.48
CA PRO A 64 -1.68 -0.90 0.21
C PRO A 64 -0.92 -2.20 0.48
N LEU A 65 -1.37 -3.30 -0.11
CA LEU A 65 -0.75 -4.60 0.02
C LEU A 65 -0.39 -5.15 -1.37
N PRO A 66 0.81 -4.82 -1.90
CA PRO A 66 1.32 -5.45 -3.11
C PRO A 66 1.26 -6.97 -2.97
N PHE A 67 0.63 -7.60 -3.96
CA PHE A 67 0.39 -9.03 -4.01
C PHE A 67 0.86 -9.55 -5.37
N GLY A 68 1.55 -10.68 -5.37
CA GLY A 68 1.90 -11.39 -6.60
C GLY A 68 1.96 -12.89 -6.37
N SER A 69 2.05 -13.63 -7.47
CA SER A 69 2.06 -15.09 -7.45
C SER A 69 3.07 -15.62 -8.46
N ILE A 70 3.62 -16.78 -8.12
CA ILE A 70 4.48 -17.63 -8.94
C ILE A 70 3.79 -18.99 -9.04
N GLY A 71 3.77 -19.55 -10.25
CA GLY A 71 3.14 -20.82 -10.59
C GLY A 71 3.12 -21.03 -12.09
N VAL A 72 2.59 -22.17 -12.53
CA VAL A 72 2.48 -22.53 -13.94
C VAL A 72 1.50 -21.60 -14.65
N ARG A 73 1.89 -21.12 -15.84
CA ARG A 73 1.14 -20.10 -16.61
C ARG A 73 0.30 -20.70 -17.72
N ASP A 74 -0.86 -21.27 -17.37
CA ASP A 74 -1.85 -21.81 -18.31
C ASP A 74 -1.22 -22.72 -19.38
N ARG A 75 -0.39 -23.64 -18.90
CA ARG A 75 0.34 -24.61 -19.71
C ARG A 75 0.13 -26.02 -19.17
N PHE A 76 0.17 -27.00 -20.07
CA PHE A 76 0.21 -28.41 -19.67
C PHE A 76 1.57 -28.76 -19.04
N GLY A 77 1.55 -29.83 -18.24
CA GLY A 77 2.78 -30.41 -17.70
C GLY A 77 3.63 -31.06 -18.80
N GLU A 78 4.93 -31.13 -18.54
CA GLU A 78 5.92 -31.67 -19.46
C GLU A 78 6.72 -32.78 -18.78
N SER A 79 7.39 -33.60 -19.59
CA SER A 79 8.29 -34.65 -19.08
C SER A 79 9.71 -34.11 -19.02
N GLY A 80 10.38 -34.26 -17.89
CA GLY A 80 11.73 -33.78 -17.68
C GLY A 80 12.22 -34.09 -16.27
N GLN A 81 13.46 -33.71 -15.96
CA GLN A 81 13.94 -33.82 -14.59
C GLN A 81 13.28 -32.75 -13.71
N PRO A 82 13.01 -33.02 -12.43
CA PRO A 82 12.30 -32.08 -11.56
C PRO A 82 12.91 -30.67 -11.53
N TRP A 83 14.24 -30.56 -11.46
CA TRP A 83 14.93 -29.27 -11.43
C TRP A 83 14.85 -28.49 -12.75
N GLU A 84 14.84 -29.19 -13.90
CA GLU A 84 14.66 -28.57 -15.22
C GLU A 84 13.25 -28.01 -15.34
N LEU A 85 12.25 -28.79 -14.90
CA LEU A 85 10.85 -28.37 -14.90
C LEU A 85 10.59 -27.18 -13.97
N MET A 86 11.24 -27.12 -12.80
CA MET A 86 11.12 -25.97 -11.90
C MET A 86 11.59 -24.65 -12.54
N TRP A 87 12.61 -24.72 -13.40
CA TRP A 87 13.08 -23.58 -14.16
C TRP A 87 12.15 -23.25 -15.33
N GLU A 88 11.78 -24.26 -16.12
CA GLU A 88 10.88 -24.11 -17.29
C GLU A 88 9.51 -23.56 -16.91
N PHE A 89 8.96 -23.97 -15.77
CA PHE A 89 7.70 -23.46 -15.24
C PHE A 89 7.84 -22.16 -14.44
N GLU A 90 9.04 -21.59 -14.36
CA GLU A 90 9.35 -20.34 -13.67
C GLU A 90 8.95 -20.34 -12.18
N VAL A 91 9.08 -21.49 -11.51
CA VAL A 91 8.73 -21.68 -10.09
C VAL A 91 9.95 -21.83 -9.17
N SER A 92 11.15 -21.64 -9.72
CA SER A 92 12.41 -21.72 -8.95
C SER A 92 12.58 -20.56 -7.94
N GLY A 93 13.56 -20.71 -7.04
CA GLY A 93 13.89 -19.68 -6.04
C GLY A 93 14.28 -18.34 -6.66
N GLU A 94 14.94 -18.34 -7.81
CA GLU A 94 15.34 -17.15 -8.57
C GLU A 94 14.12 -16.38 -9.06
N HIS A 95 13.12 -17.08 -9.63
CA HIS A 95 11.87 -16.48 -10.09
C HIS A 95 11.07 -15.87 -8.93
N ILE A 96 11.02 -16.56 -7.78
CA ILE A 96 10.40 -16.03 -6.56
C ILE A 96 11.13 -14.77 -6.08
N ALA A 97 12.47 -14.78 -6.05
CA ALA A 97 13.27 -13.66 -5.61
C ALA A 97 13.12 -12.44 -6.55
N GLN A 98 13.13 -12.67 -7.86
CA GLN A 98 12.89 -11.63 -8.87
C GLN A 98 11.52 -10.99 -8.66
N LYS A 99 10.47 -11.80 -8.53
CA LYS A 99 9.11 -11.28 -8.35
C LYS A 99 8.94 -10.52 -7.04
N ALA A 100 9.53 -11.00 -5.96
CA ALA A 100 9.53 -10.31 -4.67
C ALA A 100 10.22 -8.93 -4.79
N LYS A 101 11.35 -8.86 -5.51
CA LYS A 101 12.07 -7.60 -5.75
C LYS A 101 11.24 -6.64 -6.60
N GLU A 102 10.58 -7.10 -7.65
CA GLU A 102 9.68 -6.27 -8.48
C GLU A 102 8.57 -5.63 -7.63
N LEU A 103 7.91 -6.42 -6.77
CA LEU A 103 6.86 -5.93 -5.87
C LEU A 103 7.41 -4.95 -4.83
N TYR A 104 8.62 -5.21 -4.30
CA TYR A 104 9.29 -4.32 -3.37
C TYR A 104 9.59 -2.95 -4.01
N ASP A 105 10.12 -2.94 -5.22
CA ASP A 105 10.44 -1.72 -5.97
C ASP A 105 9.16 -0.94 -6.32
N LEU A 106 8.08 -1.64 -6.68
CA LEU A 106 6.75 -1.04 -6.88
C LEU A 106 6.24 -0.37 -5.60
N ALA A 107 6.31 -1.05 -4.46
CA ALA A 107 5.86 -0.55 -3.16
C ALA A 107 6.62 0.72 -2.71
N LYS A 108 7.89 0.85 -3.10
CA LYS A 108 8.70 2.05 -2.82
C LYS A 108 8.26 3.26 -3.64
N ARG A 109 7.87 3.04 -4.90
CA ARG A 109 7.44 4.11 -5.82
C ARG A 109 6.09 4.71 -5.44
N THR A 110 5.17 3.91 -4.90
CA THR A 110 3.80 4.32 -4.58
C THR A 110 3.66 5.05 -3.25
N LYS A 111 4.69 5.08 -2.40
CA LYS A 111 4.66 5.88 -1.16
C LYS A 111 4.54 7.37 -1.51
N PRO A 112 3.53 8.09 -0.99
CA PRO A 112 3.40 9.52 -1.26
C PRO A 112 4.68 10.23 -0.80
N LYS A 113 5.35 10.93 -1.72
CA LYS A 113 6.46 11.82 -1.37
C LYS A 113 5.91 12.81 -0.35
N THR A 114 6.43 12.77 0.88
CA THR A 114 6.09 13.74 1.92
C THR A 114 6.32 15.14 1.34
N ARG A 115 5.23 15.85 1.05
CA ARG A 115 5.28 17.25 0.62
C ARG A 115 5.91 18.02 1.78
N LYS A 116 7.19 18.41 1.66
CA LYS A 116 7.82 19.34 2.61
C LYS A 116 6.96 20.59 2.61
N THR A 117 6.18 20.81 3.68
CA THR A 117 5.41 22.03 3.86
C THR A 117 6.38 23.16 4.16
N THR A 118 6.82 23.89 3.12
CA THR A 118 7.41 25.21 3.31
C THR A 118 6.34 26.11 3.91
N LYS A 119 6.40 26.34 5.22
CA LYS A 119 5.63 27.37 5.92
C LYS A 119 6.00 28.75 5.34
N LYS A 120 5.33 29.20 4.28
CA LYS A 120 5.30 30.62 3.93
C LYS A 120 4.40 31.31 4.96
N LYS A 121 5.01 31.98 5.94
CA LYS A 121 4.31 32.95 6.80
C LYS A 121 3.72 34.04 5.92
N ALA A 122 2.41 33.99 5.67
CA ALA A 122 1.70 35.10 5.07
C ALA A 122 1.54 36.20 6.14
N ALA A 123 2.28 37.29 5.98
CA ALA A 123 2.16 38.47 6.81
C ALA A 123 0.80 39.15 6.54
N LEU A 124 -0.03 39.19 7.57
CA LEU A 124 -1.28 39.95 7.64
C LEU A 124 -0.96 41.45 7.54
N LYS A 125 -1.13 42.05 6.36
CA LYS A 125 -1.08 43.51 6.19
C LYS A 125 -2.45 44.10 6.50
N THR A 126 -2.63 44.56 7.74
CA THR A 126 -3.73 45.41 8.17
C THR A 126 -3.61 46.79 7.53
N THR A 127 -4.36 47.06 6.46
CA THR A 127 -4.53 48.42 5.93
C THR A 127 -5.49 49.21 6.82
N ARG A 128 -4.94 49.93 7.80
CA ARG A 128 -5.61 51.06 8.45
C ARG A 128 -5.80 52.18 7.43
N LYS A 129 -7.01 52.36 6.88
CA LYS A 129 -7.38 53.62 6.21
C LYS A 129 -7.73 54.66 7.28
N LYS A 130 -6.83 55.62 7.49
CA LYS A 130 -7.13 56.91 8.11
C LYS A 130 -7.98 57.71 7.12
N THR A 131 -9.22 58.05 7.48
CA THR A 131 -9.92 59.19 6.89
C THR A 131 -10.25 60.20 7.98
N THR A 132 -9.88 61.42 7.65
CA THR A 132 -9.75 62.61 8.47
C THR A 132 -11.09 63.25 8.83
N LYS A 133 -11.13 63.80 10.06
CA LYS A 133 -12.17 64.68 10.61
C LYS A 133 -12.51 65.84 9.68
N LYS A 134 -13.80 66.16 9.53
CA LYS A 134 -14.27 67.55 9.36
C LYS A 134 -15.56 67.76 10.16
N LYS A 135 -15.44 68.62 11.18
CA LYS A 135 -16.50 69.18 12.05
C LYS A 135 -17.50 70.00 11.22
N VAL A 136 -18.80 69.94 11.55
CA VAL A 136 -19.76 71.08 11.69
C VAL A 136 -20.96 70.57 12.54
N THR A 137 -20.97 70.70 13.86
CA THR A 137 -21.74 71.67 14.69
C THR A 137 -23.25 71.86 14.41
N ARG A 138 -24.02 71.74 15.52
CA ARG A 138 -25.30 72.40 15.89
C ARG A 138 -26.62 71.88 15.30
N LYS A 139 -27.41 71.19 16.14
CA LYS A 139 -28.64 71.68 16.81
C LYS A 139 -29.30 70.47 17.52
N LYS A 140 -29.27 70.44 18.86
CA LYS A 140 -30.37 70.81 19.77
C LYS A 140 -31.61 69.92 19.62
N LYS A 141 -31.88 69.17 20.70
CA LYS A 141 -33.18 68.88 21.34
C LYS A 141 -34.38 68.70 20.40
N ILE A 142 -35.09 67.57 20.53
CA ILE A 142 -36.55 67.53 20.75
C ILE A 142 -37.02 66.06 20.94
N GLN A 143 -37.67 65.85 22.10
CA GLN A 143 -38.79 64.93 22.43
C GLN A 143 -38.63 63.41 22.22
N LYS A 144 -38.63 62.60 23.30
CA LYS A 144 -39.78 62.16 24.11
C LYS A 144 -40.81 61.36 23.28
N GLY A 145 -41.00 60.09 23.65
CA GLY A 145 -42.33 59.51 23.71
C GLY A 145 -42.49 58.09 23.16
N LYS A 146 -42.74 57.18 24.10
CA LYS A 146 -43.42 55.88 23.98
C LYS A 146 -42.59 54.69 23.51
#